data_AF-W5W0A0-F1
#
_entry.id   AF-W5W0A0-F1
#
_cell.length_a   1.000
_cell.length_b   1.000
_cell.length_c   1.000
_cell.angle_alpha   90.00
_cell.angle_beta   90.00
_cell.angle_gamma   90.00
#
_symmetry.space_group_name_H-M   'P 1'
#
loop_
_entity.id
_entity.type
_entity.pdbx_description
1 polymer ?
#
loop_
_entity_poly.entity_id
_entity_poly.type
_entity_poly.pdbx_seq_one_letter_code
_entity_poly.pdbx_strand_id
1 'polypeptide(L)'
;MRKRDLLVVGLAAAALTGCGAPGQPAAEPGKAATLSEDVIPYDTTVFMTNRNPVLPADGGCGPVTRDFLVQIGMTLDKYEKPSTDSSGKTCSIYTRDAQLQVASAHKPFGDYWRSRASETSDPAATSSLGGFRRFILQGTYYAVEYPDKYNETYRSSPRKCNLAIDTGAPVPLTLTYTGTETTEFRQTCASAEKYATALLSKLDPGGGSRVG
;
A
#
# COMPACT_ATOMS: atom_id res chain seq x y z
N MET A 1 28.03 -62.63 28.45
CA MET A 1 27.51 -61.62 29.40
C MET A 1 27.42 -60.27 28.69
N ARG A 2 26.21 -59.67 28.73
CA ARG A 2 25.79 -58.30 28.35
C ARG A 2 26.33 -57.68 27.04
N LYS A 3 25.51 -57.82 25.99
CA LYS A 3 25.48 -56.95 24.80
C LYS A 3 25.23 -55.50 25.25
N ARG A 4 26.03 -54.56 24.77
CA ARG A 4 25.79 -53.12 24.93
C ARG A 4 25.01 -52.64 23.70
N ASP A 5 23.79 -52.19 23.94
CA ASP A 5 22.97 -51.45 22.99
C ASP A 5 23.66 -50.12 22.65
N LEU A 6 23.97 -49.92 21.36
CA LEU A 6 24.42 -48.63 20.86
C LEU A 6 23.28 -48.05 20.02
N LEU A 7 22.51 -47.21 20.69
CA LEU A 7 21.45 -46.38 20.16
C LEU A 7 22.13 -45.26 19.34
N VAL A 8 22.21 -45.43 18.02
CA VAL A 8 22.63 -44.33 17.13
C VAL A 8 21.43 -43.40 16.99
N VAL A 9 21.42 -42.37 17.84
CA VAL A 9 20.57 -41.18 17.70
C VAL A 9 20.96 -40.51 16.38
N GLY A 10 20.15 -40.72 15.35
CA GLY A 10 20.28 -40.04 14.06
C GLY A 10 20.08 -38.54 14.27
N LEU A 11 21.17 -37.79 14.09
CA LEU A 11 21.21 -36.33 14.18
C LEU A 11 20.14 -35.68 13.31
N ALA A 12 19.53 -34.65 13.89
CA ALA A 12 18.57 -33.75 13.29
C ALA A 12 19.03 -33.27 11.91
N ALA A 13 18.15 -33.43 10.92
CA ALA A 13 18.19 -32.64 9.71
C ALA A 13 17.96 -31.18 10.10
N ALA A 14 19.04 -30.41 10.22
CA ALA A 14 18.99 -28.97 10.18
C ALA A 14 18.48 -28.58 8.80
N ALA A 15 17.16 -28.43 8.67
CA ALA A 15 16.57 -27.74 7.54
C ALA A 15 17.21 -26.34 7.50
N LEU A 16 17.87 -26.04 6.39
CA LEU A 16 18.33 -24.70 6.06
C LEU A 16 17.09 -23.81 5.98
N THR A 17 16.67 -23.24 7.12
CA THR A 17 15.67 -22.19 7.17
C THR A 17 16.31 -20.94 6.60
N GLY A 18 16.33 -20.84 5.27
CA GLY A 18 16.44 -19.53 4.64
C GLY A 18 15.33 -18.67 5.24
N CYS A 19 15.67 -17.46 5.70
CA CYS A 19 14.71 -16.45 6.12
C CYS A 19 13.90 -15.96 4.92
N GLY A 20 13.15 -16.86 4.27
CA GLY A 20 12.10 -16.51 3.34
C GLY A 20 10.87 -16.06 4.12
N ALA A 21 10.12 -15.12 3.57
CA ALA A 21 8.80 -14.79 4.10
C ALA A 21 7.96 -16.08 4.19
N PRO A 22 7.11 -16.24 5.23
CA PRO A 22 6.29 -17.43 5.36
C PRO A 22 5.37 -17.58 4.14
N GLY A 23 5.32 -18.80 3.58
CA GLY A 23 4.44 -19.12 2.46
C GLY A 23 2.99 -18.78 2.79
N GLN A 24 2.32 -18.08 1.87
CA GLN A 24 0.92 -17.69 2.04
C GLN A 24 -0.01 -18.77 1.45
N PRO A 25 -1.21 -18.98 2.04
CA PRO A 25 -2.19 -19.89 1.48
C PRO A 25 -2.53 -19.48 0.04
N ALA A 26 -2.71 -20.47 -0.84
CA ALA A 26 -3.11 -20.21 -2.21
C ALA A 26 -4.48 -19.50 -2.24
N ALA A 27 -4.59 -18.48 -3.09
CA ALA A 27 -5.85 -17.76 -3.26
C ALA A 27 -6.92 -18.69 -3.88
N GLU A 28 -8.17 -18.59 -3.40
CA GLU A 28 -9.29 -19.19 -4.12
C GLU A 28 -9.38 -18.60 -5.54
N PRO A 29 -9.77 -19.39 -6.57
CA PRO A 29 -9.96 -18.88 -7.91
C PRO A 29 -10.89 -17.65 -7.92
N GLY A 30 -10.40 -16.53 -8.47
CA GLY A 30 -11.16 -15.28 -8.56
C GLY A 30 -11.14 -14.39 -7.31
N LYS A 31 -10.46 -14.80 -6.23
CA LYS A 31 -10.21 -13.97 -5.04
C LYS A 31 -8.70 -13.78 -4.82
N ALA A 32 -8.34 -12.82 -4.00
CA ALA A 32 -6.99 -12.77 -3.46
C ALA A 32 -6.85 -13.68 -2.24
N ALA A 33 -5.61 -14.09 -1.96
CA ALA A 33 -5.28 -14.77 -0.73
C ALA A 33 -5.38 -13.76 0.43
N THR A 34 -5.83 -14.22 1.59
CA THR A 34 -5.61 -13.49 2.83
C THR A 34 -4.10 -13.47 3.11
N LEU A 35 -3.58 -12.33 3.54
CA LEU A 35 -2.19 -12.18 3.95
C LEU A 35 -2.09 -12.33 5.48
N SER A 36 -1.20 -13.21 5.92
CA SER A 36 -0.80 -13.27 7.34
C SER A 36 -0.07 -11.99 7.73
N GLU A 37 -0.29 -11.49 8.95
CA GLU A 37 0.50 -10.40 9.53
C GLU A 37 1.99 -10.78 9.67
N ASP A 38 2.34 -12.06 9.63
CA ASP A 38 3.73 -12.54 9.72
C ASP A 38 4.61 -12.09 8.54
N VAL A 39 4.03 -11.59 7.44
CA VAL A 39 4.79 -11.03 6.31
C VAL A 39 5.22 -9.58 6.56
N ILE A 40 4.61 -8.90 7.53
CA ILE A 40 4.89 -7.49 7.86
C ILE A 40 6.39 -7.26 8.16
N PRO A 41 7.08 -8.08 8.97
CA PRO A 41 8.49 -7.85 9.32
C PRO A 41 9.49 -8.01 8.16
N TYR A 42 9.09 -8.62 7.03
CA TYR A 42 10.01 -8.99 5.96
C TYR A 42 10.12 -7.89 4.89
N ASP A 43 11.24 -7.17 4.90
CA ASP A 43 11.55 -6.09 3.94
C ASP A 43 11.82 -6.63 2.51
N THR A 44 12.14 -7.91 2.39
CA THR A 44 12.49 -8.60 1.14
C THR A 44 11.33 -9.38 0.52
N THR A 45 10.12 -9.27 1.07
CA THR A 45 8.94 -9.95 0.54
C THR A 45 8.79 -9.64 -0.94
N VAL A 46 8.87 -10.67 -1.77
CA VAL A 46 8.68 -10.57 -3.21
C VAL A 46 7.19 -10.79 -3.48
N PHE A 47 6.57 -9.80 -4.11
CA PHE A 47 5.19 -9.89 -4.51
C PHE A 47 5.10 -10.31 -5.98
N MET A 48 4.39 -11.41 -6.24
CA MET A 48 4.09 -11.86 -7.58
C MET A 48 2.99 -11.00 -8.18
N THR A 49 3.21 -10.52 -9.40
CA THR A 49 2.28 -9.63 -10.08
C THR A 49 1.70 -10.31 -11.32
N ASN A 50 0.38 -10.38 -11.41
CA ASN A 50 -0.30 -10.89 -12.61
C ASN A 50 -1.65 -10.20 -12.86
N ARG A 51 -1.93 -9.10 -12.13
CA ARG A 51 -3.16 -8.33 -12.26
C ARG A 51 -2.92 -7.05 -13.04
N ASN A 52 -3.98 -6.53 -13.63
CA ASN A 52 -3.97 -5.19 -14.20
C ASN A 52 -3.89 -4.15 -13.07
N PRO A 53 -3.20 -3.01 -13.29
CA PRO A 53 -3.25 -1.87 -12.38
C PRO A 53 -4.68 -1.41 -12.09
N VAL A 54 -4.95 -1.03 -10.83
CA VAL A 54 -6.28 -0.54 -10.37
C VAL A 54 -6.66 0.76 -11.06
N LEU A 55 -5.68 1.65 -11.28
CA LEU A 55 -5.81 2.82 -12.11
C LEU A 55 -5.00 2.63 -13.40
N PRO A 56 -5.43 3.20 -14.53
CA PRO A 56 -4.63 3.15 -15.74
C PRO A 56 -3.28 3.85 -15.52
N ALA A 57 -2.23 3.34 -16.18
CA ALA A 57 -0.85 3.80 -15.98
C ALA A 57 -0.63 5.27 -16.43
N ASP A 58 -1.52 5.80 -17.25
CA ASP A 58 -1.53 7.21 -17.63
C ASP A 58 -2.10 8.12 -16.53
N GLY A 59 -2.73 7.56 -15.49
CA GLY A 59 -3.15 8.25 -14.27
C GLY A 59 -4.39 9.14 -14.40
N GLY A 60 -5.18 8.93 -15.46
CA GLY A 60 -6.43 9.66 -15.67
C GLY A 60 -7.46 9.38 -14.57
N CYS A 61 -8.30 10.37 -14.26
CA CYS A 61 -9.44 10.21 -13.36
C CYS A 61 -10.59 9.36 -13.93
N GLY A 62 -10.40 8.68 -15.06
CA GLY A 62 -11.44 7.91 -15.77
C GLY A 62 -12.28 7.00 -14.87
N PRO A 63 -11.68 6.11 -14.06
CA PRO A 63 -12.42 5.24 -13.15
C PRO A 63 -12.93 5.95 -11.88
N VAL A 64 -12.50 7.18 -11.61
CA VAL A 64 -12.82 7.95 -10.40
C VAL A 64 -13.73 9.12 -10.77
N THR A 65 -15.02 8.82 -10.89
CA THR A 65 -16.05 9.84 -11.20
C THR A 65 -16.62 10.46 -9.91
N ARG A 66 -17.29 11.61 -10.04
CA ARG A 66 -18.00 12.22 -8.90
C ARG A 66 -19.02 11.26 -8.27
N ASP A 67 -19.81 10.58 -9.10
CA ASP A 67 -20.84 9.65 -8.63
C ASP A 67 -20.22 8.45 -7.91
N PHE A 68 -19.11 7.93 -8.45
CA PHE A 68 -18.33 6.88 -7.79
C PHE A 68 -17.87 7.31 -6.39
N LEU A 69 -17.33 8.53 -6.26
CA LEU A 69 -16.87 9.07 -4.98
C LEU A 69 -18.01 9.22 -3.95
N VAL A 70 -19.18 9.70 -4.40
CA VAL A 70 -20.39 9.76 -3.56
C VAL A 70 -20.82 8.36 -3.13
N GLN A 71 -20.78 7.36 -4.03
CA GLN A 71 -21.13 5.98 -3.71
C GLN A 71 -20.21 5.34 -2.66
N ILE A 72 -18.93 5.74 -2.61
CA ILE A 72 -17.98 5.29 -1.58
C ILE A 72 -18.00 6.16 -0.31
N GLY A 73 -18.98 7.06 -0.18
CA GLY A 73 -19.22 7.85 1.03
C GLY A 73 -18.36 9.10 1.16
N MET A 74 -17.74 9.58 0.06
CA MET A 74 -17.08 10.90 0.07
C MET A 74 -18.11 12.02 -0.01
N THR A 75 -17.96 13.00 0.86
CA THR A 75 -18.68 14.27 0.77
C THR A 75 -17.85 15.23 -0.07
N LEU A 76 -18.32 15.52 -1.28
CA LEU A 76 -17.66 16.45 -2.21
C LEU A 76 -18.41 17.78 -2.20
N ASP A 77 -17.69 18.90 -2.21
CA ASP A 77 -18.38 20.16 -2.42
C ASP A 77 -18.95 20.22 -3.85
N LYS A 78 -20.01 21.02 -4.00
CA LYS A 78 -20.82 21.17 -5.21
C LYS A 78 -20.01 21.38 -6.51
N TYR A 79 -18.82 21.96 -6.41
CA TYR A 79 -17.99 22.37 -7.54
C TYR A 79 -16.74 21.51 -7.74
N GLU A 80 -16.52 20.53 -6.88
CA GLU A 80 -15.31 19.70 -6.90
C GLU A 80 -15.54 18.49 -7.81
N LYS A 81 -14.85 18.49 -8.95
CA LYS A 81 -14.76 17.33 -9.83
C LYS A 81 -13.37 16.74 -9.68
N PRO A 82 -13.23 15.40 -9.72
CA PRO A 82 -11.93 14.77 -9.88
C PRO A 82 -11.22 15.36 -11.09
N SER A 83 -10.00 15.82 -10.90
CA SER A 83 -9.20 16.48 -11.92
C SER A 83 -7.87 15.79 -12.03
N THR A 84 -7.48 15.48 -13.26
CA THR A 84 -6.12 15.04 -13.54
C THR A 84 -5.16 16.21 -13.41
N ASP A 85 -3.98 15.98 -12.86
CA ASP A 85 -2.91 16.97 -12.80
C ASP A 85 -2.36 17.32 -14.19
N SER A 86 -1.54 18.35 -14.29
CA SER A 86 -0.98 18.78 -15.58
C SER A 86 -0.13 17.71 -16.29
N SER A 87 0.36 16.70 -15.56
CA SER A 87 1.15 15.61 -16.13
C SER A 87 0.29 14.47 -16.68
N GLY A 88 -1.01 14.44 -16.39
CA GLY A 88 -1.89 13.32 -16.74
C GLY A 88 -1.96 12.25 -15.65
N LYS A 89 -0.97 12.19 -14.76
CA LYS A 89 -0.60 10.97 -14.00
C LYS A 89 -1.27 10.81 -12.64
N THR A 90 -1.87 11.87 -12.12
CA THR A 90 -2.50 11.84 -10.79
C THR A 90 -3.93 12.32 -10.85
N CYS A 91 -4.85 11.55 -10.27
CA CYS A 91 -6.21 12.00 -10.05
C CYS A 91 -6.31 12.73 -8.71
N SER A 92 -6.60 14.03 -8.75
CA SER A 92 -6.84 14.88 -7.57
C SER A 92 -8.32 15.07 -7.32
N ILE A 93 -8.72 14.90 -6.06
CA ILE A 93 -10.08 15.04 -5.57
C ILE A 93 -10.00 16.03 -4.41
N TYR A 94 -10.75 17.11 -4.52
CA TYR A 94 -10.88 18.07 -3.44
C TYR A 94 -12.18 17.77 -2.70
N THR A 95 -12.12 17.91 -1.38
CA THR A 95 -13.29 17.98 -0.50
C THR A 95 -13.23 19.32 0.22
N ARG A 96 -14.33 19.69 0.90
CA ARG A 96 -14.39 20.91 1.71
C ARG A 96 -13.18 21.12 2.63
N ASP A 97 -12.72 20.04 3.26
CA ASP A 97 -11.76 20.09 4.35
C ASP A 97 -10.47 19.31 4.03
N ALA A 98 -10.32 18.77 2.82
CA ALA A 98 -9.21 17.89 2.50
C ALA A 98 -8.92 17.78 0.99
N GLN A 99 -7.77 17.20 0.67
CA GLN A 99 -7.43 16.78 -0.68
C GLN A 99 -7.04 15.31 -0.67
N LEU A 100 -7.59 14.55 -1.62
CA LEU A 100 -7.22 13.16 -1.89
C LEU A 100 -6.58 13.08 -3.27
N GLN A 101 -5.38 12.54 -3.36
CA GLN A 101 -4.69 12.24 -4.61
C GLN A 101 -4.56 10.73 -4.76
N VAL A 102 -4.87 10.21 -5.94
CA VAL A 102 -4.77 8.78 -6.26
C VAL A 102 -4.05 8.61 -7.58
N ALA A 103 -3.10 7.69 -7.63
CA ALA A 103 -2.32 7.38 -8.83
C ALA A 103 -1.86 5.93 -8.83
N SER A 104 -1.45 5.43 -10.00
CA SER A 104 -0.57 4.27 -10.09
C SER A 104 0.88 4.74 -10.05
N ALA A 105 1.72 4.07 -9.26
CA ALA A 105 3.14 4.37 -9.29
C ALA A 105 3.77 4.01 -10.65
N HIS A 106 5.01 4.45 -10.86
CA HIS A 106 5.78 4.23 -12.09
C HIS A 106 6.85 3.14 -11.93
N LYS A 107 6.91 2.48 -10.76
CA LYS A 107 7.85 1.39 -10.42
C LYS A 107 7.13 0.28 -9.64
N PRO A 108 7.67 -0.95 -9.63
CA PRO A 108 7.14 -2.04 -8.80
C PRO A 108 7.09 -1.69 -7.31
N PHE A 109 6.18 -2.32 -6.58
CA PHE A 109 5.88 -1.96 -5.18
C PHE A 109 7.10 -1.95 -4.27
N GLY A 110 7.88 -3.04 -4.27
CA GLY A 110 9.09 -3.15 -3.46
C GLY A 110 10.10 -2.04 -3.76
N ASP A 111 10.24 -1.62 -5.01
CA ASP A 111 11.17 -0.56 -5.39
C ASP A 111 10.61 0.83 -5.06
N TYR A 112 9.29 0.99 -5.14
CA TYR A 112 8.61 2.24 -4.84
C TYR A 112 8.80 2.65 -3.37
N TRP A 113 8.43 1.80 -2.41
CA TRP A 113 8.48 2.20 -0.99
C TRP A 113 9.88 2.13 -0.38
N ARG A 114 10.80 1.35 -0.96
CA ARG A 114 12.22 1.28 -0.53
C ARG A 114 13.10 2.35 -1.19
N SER A 115 12.59 3.09 -2.17
CA SER A 115 13.35 4.12 -2.86
C SER A 115 13.84 5.20 -1.88
N ARG A 116 15.08 5.66 -2.06
CA ARG A 116 15.67 6.72 -1.24
C ARG A 116 15.46 8.08 -1.89
N ALA A 117 15.19 9.12 -1.09
CA ALA A 117 14.94 10.50 -1.52
C ALA A 117 15.97 11.06 -2.51
N SER A 118 17.21 10.59 -2.38
CA SER A 118 18.35 11.03 -3.18
C SER A 118 18.38 10.45 -4.60
N GLU A 119 17.58 9.42 -4.88
CA GLU A 119 17.67 8.62 -6.10
C GLU A 119 16.50 8.87 -7.07
N THR A 120 15.43 9.55 -6.64
CA THR A 120 14.23 9.71 -7.46
C THR A 120 13.45 10.99 -7.15
N SER A 121 12.62 11.44 -8.11
CA SER A 121 11.60 12.48 -7.91
C SER A 121 10.31 11.93 -7.29
N ASP A 122 10.36 10.74 -6.70
CA ASP A 122 9.16 10.03 -6.26
C ASP A 122 8.76 10.46 -4.85
N PRO A 123 7.47 10.69 -4.59
CA PRO A 123 7.03 11.11 -3.27
C PRO A 123 7.36 10.08 -2.18
N ALA A 124 7.40 8.77 -2.50
CA ALA A 124 7.85 7.73 -1.56
C ALA A 124 9.35 7.80 -1.23
N ALA A 125 10.17 8.34 -2.14
CA ALA A 125 11.58 8.52 -1.89
C ALA A 125 11.79 9.59 -0.82
N THR A 126 10.94 10.63 -0.77
CA THR A 126 11.14 11.77 0.14
C THR A 126 10.97 11.48 1.63
N SER A 127 10.35 10.36 2.02
CA SER A 127 10.28 9.95 3.44
C SER A 127 11.68 9.55 3.94
N SER A 128 12.25 10.37 4.82
CA SER A 128 13.48 10.08 5.56
C SER A 128 13.39 8.71 6.24
N LEU A 129 14.51 8.00 6.30
CA LEU A 129 14.72 6.61 6.72
C LEU A 129 14.23 6.19 8.14
N GLY A 130 13.32 6.93 8.79
CA GLY A 130 12.92 6.70 10.18
C GLY A 130 11.43 6.44 10.45
N GLY A 131 10.52 6.65 9.48
CA GLY A 131 9.09 6.59 9.78
C GLY A 131 8.25 5.99 8.65
N PHE A 132 8.12 4.67 8.61
CA PHE A 132 7.05 4.04 7.83
C PHE A 132 6.39 2.94 8.65
N ARG A 133 5.09 2.74 8.45
CA ARG A 133 4.30 1.68 9.06
C ARG A 133 3.83 0.73 7.97
N ARG A 134 4.15 -0.55 8.14
CA ARG A 134 3.64 -1.64 7.32
C ARG A 134 2.43 -2.26 7.97
N PHE A 135 1.43 -2.63 7.18
CA PHE A 135 0.22 -3.27 7.68
C PHE A 135 -0.53 -3.99 6.56
N ILE A 136 -1.49 -4.83 6.93
CA ILE A 136 -2.40 -5.48 5.98
C ILE A 136 -3.72 -4.71 5.96
N LEU A 137 -4.03 -4.09 4.83
CA LEU A 137 -5.30 -3.42 4.54
C LEU A 137 -6.33 -4.45 4.06
N GLN A 138 -7.52 -4.44 4.67
CA GLN A 138 -8.63 -5.36 4.36
C GLN A 138 -8.29 -6.86 4.44
N GLY A 139 -7.20 -7.24 5.10
CA GLY A 139 -6.75 -8.64 5.18
C GLY A 139 -6.12 -9.20 3.90
N THR A 140 -6.10 -8.46 2.80
CA THR A 140 -5.64 -8.96 1.49
C THR A 140 -4.61 -8.05 0.80
N TYR A 141 -4.43 -6.82 1.25
CA TYR A 141 -3.50 -5.88 0.63
C TYR A 141 -2.37 -5.52 1.59
N TYR A 142 -1.13 -5.77 1.20
CA TYR A 142 0.03 -5.24 1.88
C TYR A 142 0.15 -3.74 1.59
N ALA A 143 0.24 -2.93 2.65
CA ALA A 143 0.29 -1.49 2.54
C ALA A 143 1.43 -0.90 3.37
N VAL A 144 1.99 0.19 2.88
CA VAL A 144 2.99 1.01 3.56
C VAL A 144 2.45 2.42 3.72
N GLU A 145 2.34 2.86 4.97
CA GLU A 145 2.04 4.23 5.39
C GLU A 145 3.36 4.97 5.63
N TYR A 146 3.48 6.19 5.11
CA TYR A 146 4.64 7.05 5.35
C TYR A 146 4.25 8.54 5.39
N PRO A 147 4.91 9.35 6.24
CA PRO A 147 4.69 10.78 6.31
C PRO A 147 5.31 11.48 5.08
N ASP A 148 4.73 12.60 4.68
CA ASP A 148 5.40 13.54 3.79
C ASP A 148 6.60 14.18 4.52
N LYS A 149 7.75 14.30 3.86
CA LYS A 149 8.98 14.92 4.40
C LYS A 149 8.72 16.29 5.01
N TYR A 150 7.78 17.02 4.43
CA TYR A 150 7.39 18.35 4.89
C TYR A 150 6.64 18.34 6.23
N ASN A 151 5.93 17.25 6.58
CA ASN A 151 5.26 17.14 7.89
C ASN A 151 6.25 17.00 9.06
N GLU A 152 7.43 16.45 8.82
CA GLU A 152 8.49 16.28 9.83
C GLU A 152 9.20 17.62 10.11
N THR A 153 9.35 18.44 9.07
CA THR A 153 10.13 19.70 9.15
C THR A 153 9.27 20.91 9.48
N TYR A 154 8.01 20.96 9.01
CA TYR A 154 7.12 22.12 9.17
C TYR A 154 5.82 21.71 9.87
N ARG A 155 5.76 21.93 11.19
CA ARG A 155 4.56 21.67 12.03
C ARG A 155 3.32 22.48 11.64
N SER A 156 3.48 23.49 10.79
CA SER A 156 2.44 24.42 10.33
C SER A 156 1.88 24.09 8.94
N SER A 157 2.22 22.95 8.34
CA SER A 157 1.64 22.52 7.07
C SER A 157 0.49 21.53 7.29
N PRO A 158 -0.54 21.53 6.43
CA PRO A 158 -1.61 20.54 6.50
C PRO A 158 -1.01 19.14 6.51
N ARG A 159 -1.47 18.30 7.44
CA ARG A 159 -0.91 16.96 7.64
C ARG A 159 -1.26 16.11 6.43
N LYS A 160 -0.23 15.53 5.81
CA LYS A 160 -0.40 14.56 4.72
C LYS A 160 -0.11 13.14 5.16
N CYS A 161 -0.97 12.19 4.82
CA CYS A 161 -0.68 10.77 4.92
C CYS A 161 -0.54 10.16 3.54
N ASN A 162 0.53 9.41 3.31
CA ASN A 162 0.74 8.68 2.07
C ASN A 162 0.61 7.18 2.31
N LEU A 163 -0.07 6.50 1.39
CA LEU A 163 -0.19 5.06 1.34
C LEU A 163 0.35 4.55 0.00
N ALA A 164 1.20 3.54 0.05
CA ALA A 164 1.52 2.68 -1.09
C ALA A 164 0.85 1.32 -0.83
N ILE A 165 0.09 0.81 -1.79
CA ILE A 165 -0.70 -0.40 -1.62
C ILE A 165 -0.37 -1.37 -2.74
N ASP A 166 0.10 -2.56 -2.38
CA ASP A 166 0.30 -3.63 -3.33
C ASP A 166 -1.03 -4.30 -3.67
N THR A 167 -1.45 -4.12 -4.91
CA THR A 167 -2.71 -4.67 -5.46
C THR A 167 -2.50 -5.99 -6.20
N GLY A 168 -1.26 -6.50 -6.26
CA GLY A 168 -0.89 -7.64 -7.11
C GLY A 168 -0.69 -7.25 -8.59
N ALA A 169 -0.67 -5.95 -8.88
CA ALA A 169 -0.35 -5.39 -10.19
C ALA A 169 1.14 -5.03 -10.30
N PRO A 170 1.71 -4.90 -11.52
CA PRO A 170 3.12 -4.54 -11.72
C PRO A 170 3.56 -3.24 -11.03
N VAL A 171 2.63 -2.34 -10.75
CA VAL A 171 2.85 -1.10 -10.01
C VAL A 171 1.77 -0.94 -8.92
N PRO A 172 2.12 -0.40 -7.75
CA PRO A 172 1.16 -0.20 -6.68
C PRO A 172 0.18 0.93 -6.95
N LEU A 173 -0.93 0.88 -6.21
CA LEU A 173 -1.81 2.03 -6.02
C LEU A 173 -1.20 2.94 -4.96
N THR A 174 -1.12 4.23 -5.26
CA THR A 174 -0.64 5.25 -4.33
C THR A 174 -1.76 6.21 -3.99
N LEU A 175 -1.88 6.55 -2.71
CA LEU A 175 -2.90 7.45 -2.20
C LEU A 175 -2.27 8.46 -1.26
N THR A 176 -2.49 9.75 -1.51
CA THR A 176 -2.08 10.83 -0.62
C THR A 176 -3.31 11.56 -0.13
N TYR A 177 -3.53 11.55 1.18
CA TYR A 177 -4.61 12.31 1.82
C TYR A 177 -4.02 13.47 2.60
N THR A 178 -4.43 14.69 2.26
CA THR A 178 -4.07 15.93 2.93
C THR A 178 -5.25 16.37 3.76
N GLY A 179 -5.13 16.29 5.09
CA GLY A 179 -6.14 16.79 6.02
C GLY A 179 -5.98 18.29 6.28
N THR A 180 -6.75 18.82 7.23
CA THR A 180 -6.60 20.21 7.68
C THR A 180 -5.36 20.40 8.57
N GLU A 181 -4.95 21.64 8.79
CA GLU A 181 -3.82 21.98 9.69
C GLU A 181 -4.04 21.51 11.14
N THR A 182 -5.30 21.42 11.58
CA THR A 182 -5.66 21.03 12.95
C THR A 182 -5.88 19.53 13.11
N THR A 183 -5.95 18.77 12.02
CA THR A 183 -6.14 17.32 12.07
C THR A 183 -4.85 16.61 12.50
N GLU A 184 -4.96 15.69 13.45
CA GLU A 184 -3.81 14.87 13.84
C GLU A 184 -3.35 13.96 12.69
N PHE A 185 -2.05 13.67 12.62
CA PHE A 185 -1.49 12.81 11.57
C PHE A 185 -2.16 11.42 11.54
N ARG A 186 -2.43 10.82 12.70
CA ARG A 186 -3.11 9.52 12.76
C ARG A 186 -4.56 9.56 12.27
N GLN A 187 -5.29 10.64 12.53
CA GLN A 187 -6.65 10.82 12.00
C GLN A 187 -6.64 11.02 10.47
N THR A 188 -5.61 11.74 9.98
CA THR A 188 -5.34 11.90 8.55
C THR A 188 -5.09 10.52 7.89
N CYS A 189 -4.25 9.68 8.49
CA CYS A 189 -3.99 8.33 7.99
C CYS A 189 -5.20 7.40 8.08
N ALA A 190 -5.98 7.46 9.16
CA ALA A 190 -7.23 6.69 9.26
C ALA A 190 -8.22 7.05 8.14
N SER A 191 -8.26 8.32 7.75
CA SER A 191 -9.07 8.77 6.61
C SER A 191 -8.51 8.24 5.28
N ALA A 192 -7.18 8.27 5.10
CA ALA A 192 -6.52 7.68 3.94
C ALA A 192 -6.83 6.17 3.82
N GLU A 193 -6.71 5.41 4.91
CA GLU A 193 -7.03 3.98 4.98
C GLU A 193 -8.50 3.71 4.64
N LYS A 194 -9.43 4.52 5.16
CA LYS A 194 -10.86 4.43 4.84
C LYS A 194 -11.12 4.63 3.34
N TYR A 195 -10.51 5.64 2.72
CA TYR A 195 -10.69 5.90 1.29
C TYR A 195 -10.03 4.83 0.43
N ALA A 196 -8.84 4.36 0.79
CA ALA A 196 -8.17 3.23 0.13
C ALA A 196 -9.06 1.98 0.14
N THR A 197 -9.57 1.62 1.32
CA THR A 197 -10.52 0.51 1.53
C THR A 197 -11.71 0.63 0.59
N ALA A 198 -12.34 1.80 0.55
CA ALA A 198 -13.55 2.00 -0.23
C ALA A 198 -13.29 2.01 -1.76
N LEU A 199 -12.16 2.58 -2.19
CA LEU A 199 -11.68 2.54 -3.57
C LEU A 199 -11.43 1.10 -4.02
N LEU A 200 -10.64 0.34 -3.27
CA LEU A 200 -10.28 -1.04 -3.60
C LEU A 200 -11.50 -1.97 -3.60
N SER A 201 -12.41 -1.83 -2.65
CA SER A 201 -13.65 -2.61 -2.65
C SER A 201 -14.54 -2.38 -3.88
N LYS A 202 -14.37 -1.27 -4.60
CA LYS A 202 -15.13 -1.00 -5.82
C LYS A 202 -14.35 -1.26 -7.11
N LEU A 203 -13.09 -0.86 -7.16
CA LEU A 203 -12.26 -0.96 -8.36
C LEU A 203 -11.53 -2.31 -8.46
N ASP A 204 -11.28 -2.96 -7.33
CA ASP A 204 -10.54 -4.23 -7.26
C ASP A 204 -11.15 -5.22 -6.23
N PRO A 205 -12.45 -5.56 -6.34
CA PRO A 205 -13.17 -6.33 -5.29
C PRO A 205 -12.63 -7.75 -5.04
N GLY A 206 -11.90 -8.33 -6.00
CA GLY A 206 -11.22 -9.63 -5.87
C GLY A 206 -9.70 -9.51 -5.79
N GLY A 207 -9.19 -8.30 -5.52
CA GLY A 207 -7.78 -7.94 -5.48
C GLY A 207 -7.10 -8.22 -4.16
N GLY A 208 -5.78 -8.09 -4.19
CA GLY A 208 -4.90 -8.33 -3.05
C GLY A 208 -3.50 -8.74 -3.47
N SER A 209 -2.56 -8.59 -2.55
CA SER A 209 -1.16 -8.92 -2.77
C SER A 209 -0.98 -10.43 -2.85
N ARG A 210 0.03 -10.86 -3.61
CA ARG A 210 0.42 -12.28 -3.71
C ARG A 210 1.89 -12.39 -3.38
N VAL A 211 2.24 -13.07 -2.29
CA VAL A 211 3.63 -13.35 -1.93
C VAL A 211 4.09 -14.59 -2.70
N GLY A 212 5.31 -14.56 -3.25
CA GLY A 212 5.94 -15.70 -3.91
C GLY A 212 7.43 -15.80 -3.69
#